data_AF-A0A0F9EZH8-F1
#
_entry.id   AF-A0A0F9EZH8-F1
#
_cell.length_a   1.000
_cell.length_b   1.000
_cell.length_c   1.000
_cell.angle_alpha   90.00
_cell.angle_beta   90.00
_cell.angle_gamma   90.00
#
_symmetry.space_group_name_H-M   'P 1'
#
loop_
_entity.id
_entity.type
_entity.pdbx_description
1 polymer ?
#
loop_
_entity_poly.entity_id
_entity_poly.type
_entity_poly.pdbx_seq_one_letter_code
_entity_poly.pdbx_strand_id
1 'polypeptide(L)'
;MTNLATMKTNLAVDLSYTQGTEIDEDEVGRGVDKATDEISRFIPQKLVAELHFNKTVTAETFNASTSEAVVTLANKPIRPLSEAVTLAADGTEYTRNTDYEMDYINGTIITLTAGSITDGVALLVTYDRDTTLFNISSLLTRPIRIVRVEYTIQGIP
;
A
#
# COMPACT_ATOMS: atom_id res chain seq x y z
N MET A 1 -20.02 7.07 4.83
CA MET A 1 -21.42 7.36 5.19
C MET A 1 -21.57 8.46 6.27
N THR A 2 -20.48 9.06 6.75
CA THR A 2 -20.51 10.07 7.83
C THR A 2 -20.90 11.47 7.35
N ASN A 3 -20.59 11.84 6.11
CA ASN A 3 -20.77 13.21 5.60
C ASN A 3 -22.25 13.60 5.38
N LEU A 4 -23.11 12.66 4.97
CA LEU A 4 -24.52 12.97 4.70
C LEU A 4 -25.29 13.32 5.99
N ALA A 5 -24.99 12.64 7.09
CA ALA A 5 -25.56 12.96 8.39
C ALA A 5 -25.12 14.35 8.87
N THR A 6 -23.83 14.70 8.71
CA THR A 6 -23.32 16.03 9.03
C THR A 6 -23.94 17.13 8.16
N MET A 7 -24.18 16.88 6.87
CA MET A 7 -24.83 17.84 5.97
C MET A 7 -26.27 18.15 6.40
N LYS A 8 -27.04 17.14 6.83
CA LYS A 8 -28.42 17.33 7.31
C LYS A 8 -28.45 18.21 8.56
N THR A 9 -27.55 17.97 9.52
CA THR A 9 -27.44 18.79 10.73
C THR A 9 -27.02 20.23 10.40
N ASN A 10 -26.06 20.42 9.50
CA ASN A 10 -25.61 21.76 9.11
C ASN A 10 -26.71 22.54 8.37
N LEU A 11 -27.51 21.87 7.55
CA LEU A 11 -28.63 22.49 6.82
C LEU A 11 -29.73 22.98 7.77
N ALA A 12 -30.02 22.22 8.83
CA ALA A 12 -30.96 22.63 9.89
C ALA A 12 -30.48 23.89 10.62
N VAL A 13 -29.17 23.97 10.89
CA VAL A 13 -28.55 25.15 11.52
C VAL A 13 -28.62 26.37 10.59
N ASP A 14 -28.32 26.20 9.31
CA ASP A 14 -28.27 27.31 8.33
C ASP A 14 -29.66 27.89 8.03
N LEU A 15 -30.65 27.02 7.81
CA LEU A 15 -32.04 27.43 7.54
C LEU A 15 -32.83 27.76 8.82
N SER A 16 -32.18 27.71 9.99
CA SER A 16 -32.76 28.06 11.30
C SER A 16 -34.08 27.34 11.61
N TYR A 17 -34.16 26.04 11.28
CA TYR A 17 -35.32 25.20 11.61
C TYR A 17 -34.92 24.05 12.54
N THR A 18 -35.87 23.59 13.34
CA THR A 18 -35.71 22.41 14.20
C THR A 18 -36.15 21.16 13.45
N GLN A 19 -35.19 20.33 13.08
CA GLN A 19 -35.43 19.06 12.39
C GLN A 19 -36.28 18.10 13.25
N GLY A 20 -37.24 17.41 12.63
CA GLY A 20 -38.16 16.48 13.32
C GLY A 20 -39.29 17.16 14.10
N THR A 21 -39.29 18.50 14.16
CA THR A 21 -40.36 19.30 14.81
C THR A 21 -41.06 20.22 13.81
N GLU A 22 -40.31 21.02 13.05
CA GLU A 22 -40.86 22.00 12.09
C GLU A 22 -40.81 21.46 10.65
N ILE A 23 -39.81 20.65 10.34
CA ILE A 23 -39.66 19.95 9.06
C ILE A 23 -39.31 18.50 9.35
N ASP A 24 -40.03 17.59 8.70
CA ASP A 24 -39.81 16.15 8.82
C ASP A 24 -38.41 15.75 8.33
N GLU A 25 -37.79 14.78 9.02
CA GLU A 25 -36.44 14.29 8.71
C GLU A 25 -36.34 13.72 7.30
N ASP A 26 -37.42 13.06 6.84
CA ASP A 26 -37.52 12.48 5.51
C ASP A 26 -37.66 13.54 4.41
N GLU A 27 -38.25 14.70 4.71
CA GLU A 27 -38.35 15.82 3.77
C GLU A 27 -36.99 16.48 3.57
N VAL A 28 -36.24 16.70 4.66
CA VAL A 28 -34.85 17.20 4.60
C VAL A 28 -33.97 16.25 3.79
N GLY A 29 -34.14 14.93 3.98
CA GLY A 29 -33.46 13.91 3.18
C GLY A 29 -33.71 14.05 1.68
N ARG A 30 -34.98 14.13 1.27
CA ARG A 30 -35.37 14.30 -0.14
C ARG A 30 -34.83 15.59 -0.76
N GLY A 31 -34.77 16.68 0.01
CA GLY A 31 -34.19 17.96 -0.44
C GLY A 31 -32.68 17.86 -0.70
N VAL A 32 -31.94 17.21 0.20
CA VAL A 32 -30.48 17.00 0.04
C VAL A 32 -30.18 16.07 -1.13
N ASP A 33 -30.97 15.02 -1.32
CA ASP A 33 -30.80 14.09 -2.44
C ASP A 33 -31.05 14.80 -3.78
N LYS A 34 -32.14 15.57 -3.89
CA LYS A 34 -32.43 16.36 -5.09
C LYS A 34 -31.34 17.39 -5.40
N ALA A 35 -30.84 18.11 -4.38
CA ALA A 35 -29.74 19.07 -4.56
C ALA A 35 -28.45 18.37 -5.01
N THR A 36 -28.18 17.18 -4.47
CA THR A 36 -27.03 16.36 -4.88
C THR A 36 -27.16 15.89 -6.33
N ASP A 37 -28.35 15.48 -6.76
CA ASP A 37 -28.64 15.08 -8.14
C ASP A 37 -28.49 16.27 -9.12
N GLU A 38 -28.99 17.44 -8.75
CA GLU A 38 -28.85 18.67 -9.56
C GLU A 38 -27.39 19.10 -9.71
N ILE A 39 -26.61 19.06 -8.62
CA ILE A 39 -25.18 19.37 -8.64
C ILE A 39 -24.42 18.33 -9.47
N SER A 40 -24.74 17.04 -9.31
CA SER A 40 -24.12 15.93 -10.06
C SER A 40 -24.43 16.01 -11.55
N ARG A 41 -25.54 16.65 -11.94
CA ARG A 41 -25.87 16.94 -13.34
C ARG A 41 -25.05 18.09 -13.91
N PHE A 42 -24.73 19.11 -13.11
CA PHE A 42 -24.01 20.30 -13.57
C PHE A 42 -22.49 20.10 -13.61
N ILE A 43 -21.96 19.31 -12.67
CA ILE A 43 -20.57 18.87 -12.64
C ILE A 43 -20.62 17.36 -12.53
N PRO A 44 -20.48 16.60 -13.65
CA PRO A 44 -20.46 15.15 -13.57
C PRO A 44 -19.32 14.77 -12.64
N GLN A 45 -19.67 14.25 -11.46
CA GLN A 45 -18.71 13.69 -10.53
C GLN A 45 -18.12 12.46 -11.21
N LYS A 46 -17.02 12.64 -11.94
CA LYS A 46 -16.19 11.50 -12.30
C LYS A 46 -15.66 10.96 -10.98
N LEU A 47 -16.18 9.81 -10.55
CA LEU A 47 -15.56 9.01 -9.52
C LEU A 47 -14.16 8.66 -10.03
N VAL A 48 -13.18 9.49 -9.69
CA VAL A 48 -11.77 9.15 -9.84
C VAL A 48 -11.47 8.22 -8.67
N ALA A 49 -11.77 6.94 -8.86
CA ALA A 49 -11.31 5.89 -7.96
C ALA A 49 -9.85 5.60 -8.31
N GLU A 50 -8.93 6.12 -7.51
CA GLU A 50 -7.53 5.72 -7.58
C GLU A 50 -7.38 4.39 -6.82
N LEU A 51 -7.06 3.31 -7.56
CA LEU A 51 -6.82 2.00 -6.98
C LEU A 51 -5.32 1.83 -6.74
N HIS A 52 -4.90 1.89 -5.47
CA HIS A 52 -3.55 1.48 -5.07
C HIS A 52 -3.52 -0.03 -4.83
N PHE A 53 -2.79 -0.76 -5.67
CA PHE A 53 -2.53 -2.18 -5.47
C PHE A 53 -1.32 -2.37 -4.55
N ASN A 54 -1.51 -2.22 -3.24
CA ASN A 54 -0.49 -2.53 -2.26
C ASN A 54 -0.57 -4.02 -1.91
N LYS A 55 0.46 -4.80 -2.25
CA LYS A 55 0.57 -6.22 -1.89
C LYS A 55 1.61 -6.38 -0.81
N THR A 56 1.14 -6.65 0.41
CA THR A 56 1.99 -7.09 1.53
C THR A 56 2.20 -8.60 1.43
N VAL A 57 3.45 -9.02 1.57
CA VAL A 57 3.84 -10.42 1.71
C VAL A 57 4.08 -10.68 3.19
N THR A 58 3.33 -11.61 3.77
CA THR A 58 3.42 -11.95 5.20
C THR A 58 4.15 -13.26 5.39
N ALA A 59 5.09 -13.29 6.34
CA ALA A 59 5.75 -14.49 6.82
C ALA A 59 6.40 -15.36 5.72
N GLU A 60 7.10 -14.73 4.77
CA GLU A 60 7.93 -15.49 3.83
C GLU A 60 9.11 -16.11 4.56
N THR A 61 9.30 -17.43 4.43
CA THR A 61 10.29 -18.17 5.19
C THR A 61 11.63 -18.24 4.46
N PHE A 62 12.72 -18.05 5.20
CA PHE A 62 14.08 -18.31 4.74
C PHE A 62 14.96 -18.82 5.88
N ASN A 63 16.06 -19.50 5.57
CA ASN A 63 16.98 -20.03 6.58
C ASN A 63 18.18 -19.10 6.76
N ALA A 64 18.56 -18.84 8.01
CA ALA A 64 19.76 -18.10 8.33
C ALA A 64 21.03 -18.86 7.95
N SER A 65 22.08 -18.11 7.58
CA SER A 65 23.42 -18.64 7.35
C SER A 65 24.48 -17.73 7.95
N THR A 66 25.34 -18.29 8.79
CA THR A 66 26.49 -17.60 9.40
C THR A 66 27.65 -17.38 8.45
N SER A 67 27.57 -17.87 7.21
CA SER A 67 28.57 -17.66 6.16
C SER A 67 28.23 -16.48 5.23
N GLU A 68 27.30 -15.61 5.64
CA GLU A 68 26.80 -14.49 4.83
C GLU A 68 26.33 -14.93 3.43
N ALA A 69 25.74 -16.13 3.36
CA ALA A 69 25.21 -16.66 2.12
C ALA A 69 24.01 -15.84 1.66
N VAL A 70 24.01 -15.46 0.38
CA VAL A 70 22.92 -14.70 -0.23
C VAL A 70 21.70 -15.58 -0.39
N VAL A 71 20.63 -15.25 0.33
CA VAL A 71 19.34 -15.95 0.19
C VAL A 71 18.42 -15.12 -0.69
N THR A 72 17.78 -15.78 -1.66
CA THR A 72 16.87 -15.13 -2.61
C THR A 72 15.42 -15.31 -2.17
N LEU A 73 14.70 -14.20 -2.01
CA LEU A 73 13.27 -14.19 -1.74
C LEU A 73 12.45 -14.41 -3.01
N ALA A 74 11.27 -14.98 -2.87
CA ALA A 74 10.34 -15.33 -3.93
C ALA A 74 9.62 -14.11 -4.52
N ASN A 75 9.31 -13.07 -3.71
CA ASN A 75 8.59 -11.90 -4.19
C ASN A 75 9.49 -10.67 -4.34
N LYS A 76 9.58 -10.18 -5.58
CA LYS A 76 10.47 -9.07 -5.96
C LYS A 76 9.79 -8.15 -6.98
N PRO A 77 10.10 -6.85 -7.03
CA PRO A 77 10.93 -6.09 -6.10
C PRO A 77 10.20 -5.75 -4.79
N ILE A 78 10.99 -5.40 -3.76
CA ILE A 78 10.54 -5.14 -2.39
C ILE A 78 10.58 -3.64 -2.15
N ARG A 79 9.59 -3.09 -1.44
CA ARG A 79 9.57 -1.68 -1.10
C ARG A 79 10.69 -1.39 -0.09
N PRO A 80 11.60 -0.44 -0.36
CA PRO A 80 12.68 -0.11 0.56
C PRO A 80 12.15 0.26 1.94
N LEU A 81 12.84 -0.21 2.98
CA LEU A 81 12.51 0.06 4.38
C LEU A 81 11.16 -0.50 4.89
N SER A 82 10.53 -1.43 4.15
CA SER A 82 9.23 -2.00 4.55
C SER A 82 9.33 -3.38 5.23
N GLU A 83 10.51 -3.97 5.27
CA GLU A 83 10.72 -5.32 5.78
C GLU A 83 10.85 -5.39 7.31
N ALA A 84 10.28 -6.45 7.87
CA ALA A 84 10.46 -6.88 9.24
C ALA A 84 10.87 -8.36 9.23
N VAL A 85 12.02 -8.67 9.83
CA VAL A 85 12.56 -10.04 9.93
C VAL A 85 12.39 -10.52 11.36
N THR A 86 11.72 -11.66 11.53
CA THR A 86 11.48 -12.26 12.84
C THR A 86 11.91 -13.71 12.88
N LEU A 87 12.29 -14.20 14.07
CA LEU A 87 12.55 -15.61 14.30
C LEU A 87 11.26 -16.41 14.24
N ALA A 88 11.22 -17.50 13.45
CA ALA A 88 10.00 -18.29 13.29
C ALA A 88 9.52 -18.98 14.58
N ALA A 89 10.43 -19.22 15.52
CA ALA A 89 10.14 -19.96 16.75
C ALA A 89 9.40 -19.13 17.81
N ASP A 90 9.79 -17.86 17.99
CA ASP A 90 9.32 -17.01 19.09
C ASP A 90 8.92 -15.58 18.68
N GLY A 91 9.13 -15.22 17.40
CA GLY A 91 8.82 -13.90 16.88
C GLY A 91 9.83 -12.80 17.22
N THR A 92 11.03 -13.14 17.72
CA THR A 92 12.10 -12.17 18.00
C THR A 92 12.44 -11.37 16.74
N GLU A 93 12.34 -10.05 16.82
CA GLU A 93 12.62 -9.15 15.70
C GLU A 93 14.12 -8.84 15.59
N TYR A 94 14.64 -8.91 14.36
CA TYR A 94 16.04 -8.62 14.06
C TYR A 94 16.19 -7.25 13.40
N THR A 95 17.34 -6.61 13.62
CA THR A 95 17.60 -5.25 13.16
C THR A 95 18.45 -5.26 11.89
N ARG A 96 18.02 -4.48 10.89
CA ARG A 96 18.76 -4.29 9.65
C ARG A 96 20.10 -3.59 9.88
N ASN A 97 21.12 -3.96 9.12
CA ASN A 97 22.52 -3.52 9.21
C ASN A 97 23.23 -3.90 10.52
N THR A 98 22.55 -4.63 11.40
CA THR A 98 23.13 -5.24 12.60
C THR A 98 23.10 -6.75 12.49
N ASP A 99 21.92 -7.29 12.17
CA ASP A 99 21.67 -8.73 12.09
C ASP A 99 21.56 -9.23 10.64
N TYR A 100 21.07 -8.40 9.72
CA TYR A 100 20.93 -8.75 8.30
C TYR A 100 21.05 -7.52 7.39
N GLU A 101 21.39 -7.77 6.13
CA GLU A 101 21.35 -6.81 5.02
C GLU A 101 20.36 -7.26 3.94
N MET A 102 19.77 -6.30 3.23
CA MET A 102 18.72 -6.55 2.25
C MET A 102 18.95 -5.75 0.97
N ASP A 103 18.92 -6.43 -0.17
CA ASP A 103 18.82 -5.83 -1.50
C ASP A 103 17.35 -5.81 -1.93
N TYR A 104 16.76 -4.61 -1.98
CA TYR A 104 15.35 -4.41 -2.34
C TYR A 104 15.04 -4.66 -3.82
N ILE A 105 16.01 -4.46 -4.70
CA ILE A 105 15.83 -4.58 -6.15
C ILE A 105 15.87 -6.05 -6.54
N ASN A 106 16.91 -6.75 -6.08
CA ASN A 106 17.10 -8.16 -6.37
C ASN A 106 16.35 -9.06 -5.39
N GLY A 107 15.75 -8.51 -4.33
CA GLY A 107 15.02 -9.26 -3.30
C GLY A 107 15.89 -10.33 -2.67
N THR A 108 17.12 -9.98 -2.30
CA THR A 108 18.04 -10.88 -1.62
C THR A 108 18.30 -10.39 -0.21
N ILE A 109 18.47 -11.33 0.70
CA ILE A 109 18.75 -11.07 2.11
C ILE A 109 20.00 -11.84 2.51
N ILE A 110 20.85 -11.21 3.32
CA ILE A 110 22.09 -11.77 3.86
C ILE A 110 22.01 -11.64 5.37
N THR A 111 22.14 -12.74 6.10
CA THR A 111 22.30 -12.70 7.55
C THR A 111 23.77 -12.46 7.89
N LEU A 112 24.05 -11.43 8.69
CA LEU A 112 25.41 -11.00 9.02
C LEU A 112 26.01 -11.93 10.08
N THR A 113 27.28 -12.33 9.91
CA THR A 113 27.96 -13.19 10.90
C THR A 113 28.15 -12.48 12.24
N ALA A 114 28.29 -11.14 12.23
CA ALA A 114 28.41 -10.32 13.42
C ALA A 114 27.06 -10.10 14.16
N GLY A 115 25.96 -10.55 13.55
CA GLY A 115 24.61 -10.40 14.09
C GLY A 115 24.27 -11.40 15.20
N SER A 116 23.07 -11.24 15.73
CA SER A 116 22.50 -12.07 16.80
C SER A 116 21.77 -13.31 16.28
N ILE A 117 21.72 -13.50 14.95
CA ILE A 117 21.01 -14.58 14.30
C ILE A 117 21.86 -15.85 14.35
N THR A 118 21.32 -16.89 15.00
CA THR A 118 21.96 -18.21 15.07
C THR A 118 21.91 -18.92 13.71
N ASP A 119 22.96 -19.69 13.38
CA ASP A 119 23.01 -20.46 12.14
C ASP A 119 21.86 -21.46 11.99
N GLY A 120 21.35 -21.62 10.76
CA GLY A 120 20.38 -22.66 10.42
C GLY A 120 18.97 -22.49 11.01
N VAL A 121 18.69 -21.39 11.72
CA VAL A 121 17.35 -21.09 12.21
C VAL A 121 16.43 -20.63 11.07
N ALA A 122 15.16 -21.00 11.16
CA ALA A 122 14.14 -20.50 10.25
C ALA A 122 13.72 -19.08 10.65
N LEU A 123 13.78 -18.16 9.70
CA LEU A 123 13.37 -16.78 9.83
C LEU A 123 12.14 -16.53 8.97
N LEU A 124 11.33 -15.57 9.39
CA LEU A 124 10.17 -15.07 8.68
C LEU A 124 10.44 -13.63 8.30
N VAL A 125 10.18 -13.25 7.06
CA VAL A 125 10.22 -11.86 6.62
C VAL A 125 8.84 -11.43 6.14
N THR A 126 8.41 -10.28 6.62
CA THR A 126 7.17 -9.61 6.19
C THR A 126 7.54 -8.29 5.56
N TYR A 127 7.00 -7.99 4.38
CA TYR A 127 7.36 -6.78 3.63
C TYR A 127 6.28 -6.36 2.63
N ASP A 128 6.32 -5.09 2.23
CA ASP A 128 5.50 -4.61 1.12
C ASP A 128 6.23 -4.77 -0.20
N ARG A 129 5.52 -5.16 -1.25
CA ARG A 129 6.07 -5.15 -2.60
C ARG A 129 6.13 -3.73 -3.14
N ASP A 130 7.18 -3.43 -3.89
CA ASP A 130 7.25 -2.19 -4.65
C ASP A 130 6.24 -2.25 -5.82
N THR A 131 5.39 -1.24 -5.90
CA THR A 131 4.33 -1.11 -6.91
C THR A 131 4.75 -0.27 -8.12
N THR A 132 5.90 0.40 -8.03
CA THR A 132 6.43 1.29 -9.07
C THR A 132 7.41 0.58 -9.99
N LEU A 133 8.10 -0.45 -9.47
CA LEU A 133 9.10 -1.20 -10.21
C LEU A 133 8.53 -2.54 -10.70
N PHE A 134 8.37 -2.66 -12.01
CA PHE A 134 8.06 -3.94 -12.67
C PHE A 134 9.35 -4.57 -13.20
N ASN A 135 9.79 -5.64 -12.56
CA ASN A 135 10.88 -6.45 -13.12
C ASN A 135 10.34 -7.34 -14.24
N ILE A 136 10.67 -6.98 -15.48
CA ILE A 136 10.31 -7.73 -16.68
C ILE A 136 11.48 -8.55 -17.24
N SER A 137 12.64 -8.61 -16.57
CA SER A 137 13.86 -9.23 -17.12
C SER A 137 13.66 -10.71 -17.45
N SER A 138 12.84 -11.42 -16.69
CA SER A 138 12.45 -12.82 -16.94
C SER A 138 11.52 -12.98 -18.16
N LEU A 139 10.78 -11.94 -18.52
CA LEU A 139 9.91 -11.92 -19.71
C LEU A 139 10.68 -11.49 -20.97
N LEU A 140 11.82 -10.82 -20.83
CA LEU A 140 12.69 -10.41 -21.93
C LEU A 140 13.65 -11.54 -22.34
N THR A 141 13.11 -12.66 -22.80
CA THR A 141 13.89 -13.76 -23.38
C THR A 141 14.46 -13.43 -24.78
N ARG A 142 14.11 -12.26 -25.33
CA ARG A 142 14.51 -11.77 -26.65
C ARG A 142 14.66 -10.24 -26.56
N PRO A 143 15.52 -9.61 -27.37
CA PRO A 143 15.60 -8.16 -27.42
C PRO A 143 14.25 -7.59 -27.87
N ILE A 144 13.65 -6.76 -27.03
CA ILE A 144 12.44 -6.00 -27.37
C ILE A 144 12.80 -4.56 -27.68
N ARG A 145 12.03 -3.94 -28.57
CA ARG A 145 12.13 -2.50 -28.83
C ARG A 145 11.11 -1.78 -27.98
N ILE A 146 11.53 -0.75 -27.24
CA ILE A 146 10.61 0.18 -26.58
C ILE A 146 9.90 0.99 -27.67
N VAL A 147 8.59 0.79 -27.81
CA VAL A 147 7.78 1.45 -28.84
C VAL A 147 7.42 2.88 -28.44
N ARG A 148 7.14 3.11 -27.16
CA ARG A 148 6.80 4.41 -26.60
C ARG A 148 7.04 4.42 -25.08
N VAL A 149 7.51 5.54 -24.55
CA VAL A 149 7.53 5.85 -23.11
C VAL A 149 6.68 7.10 -22.92
N GLU A 150 5.72 7.05 -22.01
CA GLU A 150 4.89 8.20 -21.65
C GLU A 150 5.31 8.67 -20.27
N TYR A 151 5.79 9.91 -20.19
CA TYR A 151 6.10 10.56 -18.92
C TYR A 151 4.92 11.42 -18.49
N THR A 152 4.62 11.42 -17.19
CA THR A 152 3.74 12.45 -16.63
C THR A 152 4.46 13.78 -16.72
N ILE A 153 3.70 14.85 -17.02
CA ILE A 153 4.17 16.22 -17.31
C ILE A 153 4.95 16.91 -16.17
N GLN A 154 5.26 16.21 -15.07
CA GLN A 154 5.94 16.75 -13.88
C GLN A 154 7.22 16.00 -13.49
N GLY A 155 7.99 15.49 -14.46
CA GLY A 155 9.30 14.94 -14.15
C GLY A 155 10.08 14.47 -15.36
N ILE A 156 10.73 15.41 -16.05
CA ILE A 156 11.86 15.12 -16.94
C ILE A 156 13.11 15.46 -16.11
N PRO A 157 14.15 14.60 -16.06
CA PRO A 157 15.40 14.88 -15.35
C PRO A 157 16.16 16.09 -15.93
#